data_AF-A0A9E2PJ98-F1
#
_entry.id   AF-A0A9E2PJ98-F1
#
_cell.length_a   1.000
_cell.length_b   1.000
_cell.length_c   1.000
_cell.angle_alpha   90.00
_cell.angle_beta   90.00
_cell.angle_gamma   90.00
#
_symmetry.space_group_name_H-M   'P 1'
#
loop_
_entity.id
_entity.type
_entity.pdbx_description
1 polymer ?
#
loop_
_entity_poly.entity_id
_entity_poly.type
_entity_poly.pdbx_seq_one_letter_code
_entity_poly.pdbx_strand_id
1 'polypeptide(L)' 'TVWRRDGGKCVKCGSRENLEFDHIIPVVKGGSNTARNVELLCEKCNREKKDKI' A
#
# COMPACT_ATOMS: atom_id res chain seq x y z
N THR A 1 7.38 -11.48 -4.40
CA THR A 1 6.15 -10.71 -4.65
C THR A 1 5.93 -9.73 -3.52
N VAL A 2 5.23 -8.62 -3.75
CA VAL A 2 4.90 -7.62 -2.72
C VAL A 2 4.23 -8.28 -1.50
N TRP A 3 3.34 -9.24 -1.75
CA TRP A 3 2.67 -10.03 -0.71
C TRP A 3 3.63 -10.72 0.27
N ARG A 4 4.69 -11.39 -0.24
CA ARG A 4 5.68 -12.06 0.61
C ARG A 4 6.56 -11.07 1.37
N ARG A 5 6.93 -9.94 0.73
CA ARG A 5 7.73 -8.88 1.35
C ARG A 5 6.99 -8.27 2.55
N ASP A 6 5.71 -7.99 2.36
CA ASP A 6 4.88 -7.33 3.36
C ASP A 6 4.26 -8.34 4.35
N GLY A 7 4.55 -9.63 4.19
CA GLY A 7 4.12 -10.69 5.11
C GLY A 7 2.62 -10.95 5.09
N GLY A 8 1.93 -10.62 3.98
CA GLY A 8 0.47 -10.72 3.87
C GLY A 8 -0.26 -9.90 4.93
N LYS A 9 0.27 -8.74 5.30
CA LYS A 9 -0.31 -7.82 6.28
C LYS A 9 -0.10 -6.38 5.84
N CYS A 10 -0.97 -5.50 6.34
CA CYS A 10 -0.88 -4.07 6.17
C CYS A 10 0.46 -3.58 6.76
N VAL A 11 1.25 -2.87 5.97
CA VAL A 11 2.56 -2.36 6.43
C VAL A 11 2.42 -1.23 7.46
N LYS A 12 1.26 -0.56 7.52
CA LYS A 12 0.99 0.54 8.45
C LYS A 12 0.49 0.08 9.82
N CYS A 13 -0.46 -0.87 9.86
CA CYS A 13 -1.11 -1.29 11.11
C CYS A 13 -1.00 -2.79 11.42
N GLY A 14 -0.48 -3.62 10.50
CA GLY A 14 -0.35 -5.06 10.69
C GLY A 14 -1.64 -5.87 10.48
N SER A 15 -2.77 -5.25 10.14
CA SER A 15 -4.02 -5.97 9.80
C SER A 15 -3.80 -6.94 8.64
N ARG A 16 -4.49 -8.08 8.65
CA ARG A 16 -4.52 -9.04 7.53
C ARG A 16 -5.82 -9.01 6.73
N GLU A 17 -6.73 -8.12 7.11
CA GLU A 17 -8.07 -8.02 6.52
C GLU A 17 -8.13 -6.89 5.49
N ASN A 18 -8.94 -7.09 4.45
CA ASN A 18 -9.22 -6.11 3.39
C ASN A 18 -7.95 -5.43 2.86
N LEU A 19 -6.96 -6.25 2.50
CA LEU A 19 -5.68 -5.80 1.98
C LEU A 19 -5.77 -5.41 0.52
N GLU A 20 -5.19 -4.26 0.20
CA GLU A 20 -5.14 -3.66 -1.12
C GLU A 20 -3.68 -3.34 -1.46
N PHE A 21 -3.35 -3.42 -2.75
CA PHE A 21 -2.08 -2.93 -3.27
C PHE A 21 -2.19 -1.43 -3.49
N ASP A 22 -1.35 -0.66 -2.82
CA ASP A 22 -1.35 0.79 -2.90
C ASP A 22 0.03 1.32 -3.32
N HIS A 23 0.03 2.45 -4.03
CA HIS A 23 1.26 3.07 -4.50
C HIS A 23 1.84 3.96 -3.41
N ILE A 24 3.10 3.72 -3.00
CA ILE A 24 3.81 4.54 -2.01
C ILE A 24 3.85 5.99 -2.49
N ILE A 25 4.31 6.19 -3.73
CA ILE A 25 4.28 7.47 -4.43
C ILE A 25 3.18 7.40 -5.51
N PRO A 26 2.20 8.32 -5.53
CA PRO A 26 1.18 8.37 -6.57
C PRO A 26 1.79 8.52 -7.96
N VAL A 27 1.19 7.87 -8.95
CA VAL A 27 1.63 7.97 -10.35
C VAL A 27 1.64 9.43 -10.83
N VAL A 28 0.65 10.23 -10.41
CA VAL A 28 0.56 11.67 -10.73
C VAL A 28 1.72 12.50 -10.17
N LYS A 29 2.44 12.00 -9.15
CA LYS A 29 3.63 12.62 -8.56
C LYS A 29 4.94 11.99 -9.08
N GLY A 30 4.88 11.21 -10.18
CA GLY A 30 6.04 10.52 -10.75
C GLY A 30 6.33 9.15 -10.12
N GLY A 31 5.37 8.58 -9.40
CA GLY A 31 5.49 7.24 -8.84
C GLY A 31 5.62 6.16 -9.92
N SER A 32 6.59 5.26 -9.75
CA SER A 32 6.77 4.12 -10.67
C SER A 32 5.74 3.00 -10.42
N ASN A 33 5.35 2.25 -11.45
CA ASN A 33 4.50 1.05 -11.28
C ASN A 33 5.31 -0.21 -10.89
N THR A 34 6.46 -0.03 -10.25
CA THR A 34 7.32 -1.15 -9.86
C THR A 34 6.90 -1.71 -8.51
N ALA A 35 7.18 -3.00 -8.26
CA ALA A 35 6.93 -3.62 -6.96
C ALA A 35 7.63 -2.91 -5.78
N ARG A 36 8.63 -2.05 -6.06
CA ARG A 36 9.29 -1.21 -5.04
C ARG A 36 8.43 -0.03 -4.59
N ASN A 37 7.54 0.46 -5.45
CA ASN A 37 6.63 1.56 -5.18
C ASN A 37 5.20 1.09 -4.87
N VAL A 38 4.99 -0.22 -4.68
CA VAL A 38 3.72 -0.80 -4.28
C VAL A 38 3.87 -1.44 -2.90
N GLU A 39 2.91 -1.22 -2.02
CA GLU A 39 2.82 -1.74 -0.65
C GLU A 39 1.44 -2.34 -0.37
N LEU A 40 1.35 -3.25 0.60
CA LEU A 40 0.07 -3.74 1.12
C LEU A 40 -0.45 -2.82 2.23
N LEU A 41 -1.62 -2.24 2.02
CA LEU A 41 -2.36 -1.51 3.04
C LEU A 41 -3.74 -2.13 3.22
N CYS A 42 -4.26 -2.13 4.45
CA CYS A 42 -5.67 -2.42 4.64
C CYS A 42 -6.53 -1.24 4.17
N GLU A 43 -7.78 -1.49 3.82
CA GLU A 43 -8.74 -0.50 3.35
C GLU A 43 -8.77 0.77 4.24
N LYS A 44 -8.79 0.62 5.58
CA LYS A 44 -8.75 1.76 6.51
C LYS A 44 -7.51 2.62 6.32
N CYS A 45 -6.33 1.98 6.32
CA CYS A 45 -5.06 2.67 6.18
C CYS A 45 -4.89 3.28 4.79
N ASN A 46 -5.42 2.63 3.75
CA ASN A 46 -5.43 3.15 2.39
C ASN A 46 -6.33 4.40 2.28
N ARG A 47 -7.55 4.35 2.83
CA ARG A 47 -8.46 5.51 2.88
C ARG A 47 -7.84 6.71 3.61
N GLU A 48 -7.25 6.48 4.78
CA GLU A 48 -6.53 7.53 5.52
C GLU A 48 -5.36 8.13 4.75
N LYS A 49 -4.69 7.33 3.91
CA LYS A 49 -3.56 7.80 3.09
C LYS A 49 -4.06 8.65 1.93
N LYS A 50 -5.13 8.24 1.25
CA LYS A 50 -5.76 9.00 0.15
C LYS A 50 -6.27 10.38 0.60
N ASP A 51 -6.76 10.50 1.83
CA ASP A 51 -7.20 11.77 2.39
C ASP A 51 -6.06 12.80 2.59
N LYS A 52 -4.80 12.34 2.57
CA LYS A 52 -3.61 13.15 2.86
C LYS A 52 -2.71 13.42 1.66
N ILE A 53 -3.09 12.98 0.45
CA ILE A 53 -2.22 12.97 -0.73
C ILE A 53 -2.65 13.94 -1.81
#